data_AF-A0A9E3BTN2-F1
#
_entry.id   AF-A0A9E3BTN2-F1
#
_cell.length_a   1.000
_cell.length_b   1.000
_cell.length_c   1.000
_cell.angle_alpha   90.00
_cell.angle_beta   90.00
_cell.angle_gamma   90.00
#
_symmetry.space_group_name_H-M   'P 1'
#
loop_
_entity.id
_entity.type
_entity.pdbx_description
1 polymer ?
#
loop_
_entity_poly.entity_id
_entity_poly.type
_entity_poly.pdbx_seq_one_letter_code
_entity_poly.pdbx_strand_id
1 'polypeptide(L)'
;ASLRTPEPACRALLAYPVPRAYWREALYATDRPLLYVVRPRFAAQAANVRRMRPNTETVVFANAGHALFVDEPGRFDAVVEGFIRERVWR
;
A
#
# COMPACT_ATOMS: atom_id res chain seq x y z
N ALA A 1 -5.06 -13.63 -26.51
CA ALA A 1 -5.19 -12.21 -26.86
C ALA A 1 -5.55 -11.42 -25.60
N SER A 2 -4.68 -10.55 -25.12
CA SER A 2 -5.02 -9.66 -24.00
C SER A 2 -5.93 -8.54 -24.51
N LEU A 3 -7.09 -8.37 -23.89
CA LEU A 3 -8.01 -7.27 -24.19
C LEU A 3 -7.27 -5.94 -23.93
N ARG A 4 -6.99 -5.19 -24.99
CA ARG A 4 -6.53 -3.80 -24.84
C ARG A 4 -7.74 -2.97 -24.42
N THR A 5 -7.78 -2.57 -23.17
CA THR A 5 -8.79 -1.62 -22.68
C THR A 5 -8.79 -0.38 -23.57
N PRO A 6 -9.94 0.05 -24.13
CA PRO A 6 -10.00 1.24 -24.98
C PRO A 6 -9.43 2.48 -24.27
N GLU A 7 -8.70 3.32 -25.00
CA GLU A 7 -8.05 4.51 -24.43
C GLU A 7 -9.01 5.42 -23.63
N PRO A 8 -10.25 5.71 -24.09
CA PRO A 8 -11.18 6.52 -23.30
C PRO A 8 -11.51 5.89 -21.94
N ALA A 9 -11.61 4.55 -21.87
CA ALA A 9 -11.86 3.84 -20.63
C ALA A 9 -10.62 3.87 -19.71
N CYS A 10 -9.41 3.71 -20.26
CA CYS A 10 -8.17 3.90 -19.49
C CYS A 10 -8.08 5.32 -18.90
N ARG A 11 -8.41 6.34 -19.69
CA ARG A 11 -8.40 7.74 -19.24
C ARG A 11 -9.41 7.98 -18.14
N ALA A 12 -10.62 7.42 -18.27
CA ALA A 12 -11.65 7.50 -17.25
C ALA A 12 -11.21 6.85 -15.93
N LEU A 13 -10.54 5.70 -15.98
CA LEU A 13 -10.01 5.01 -14.78
C LEU A 13 -8.89 5.81 -14.07
N LEU A 14 -8.21 6.70 -14.78
CA LEU A 14 -7.15 7.55 -14.24
C LEU A 14 -7.62 8.97 -13.91
N ALA A 15 -8.87 9.32 -14.24
CA ALA A 15 -9.46 10.64 -14.02
C ALA A 15 -9.95 10.80 -12.57
N TYR A 16 -9.01 10.77 -11.61
CA TYR A 16 -9.32 11.03 -10.21
C TYR A 16 -9.72 12.51 -10.03
N PRO A 17 -10.85 12.82 -9.35
CA PRO A 17 -11.34 14.18 -9.17
C PRO A 17 -10.57 14.95 -8.08
N VAL A 18 -9.41 14.45 -7.66
CA VAL A 18 -8.60 14.99 -6.56
C VAL A 18 -7.13 15.11 -6.98
N PRO A 19 -6.38 16.08 -6.43
CA PRO A 19 -4.96 16.19 -6.69
C PRO A 19 -4.21 14.92 -6.28
N ARG A 20 -3.07 14.64 -6.92
CA ARG A 20 -2.21 13.49 -6.56
C ARG A 20 -1.83 13.46 -5.07
N ALA A 21 -1.70 14.63 -4.44
CA ALA A 21 -1.34 14.77 -3.03
C ALA A 21 -2.44 14.28 -2.07
N TYR A 22 -3.70 14.23 -2.52
CA TYR A 22 -4.85 13.86 -1.69
C TYR A 22 -4.65 12.53 -0.95
N TRP A 23 -4.19 11.49 -1.65
CA TRP A 23 -3.99 10.17 -1.03
C TRP A 23 -2.87 10.14 0.01
N ARG A 24 -1.83 10.95 -0.19
CA ARG A 24 -0.76 11.12 0.80
C ARG A 24 -1.29 11.83 2.04
N GLU A 25 -2.09 12.87 1.87
CA GLU A 25 -2.69 13.62 2.97
C GLU A 25 -3.69 12.77 3.75
N ALA A 26 -4.55 12.01 3.05
CA ALA A 26 -5.46 11.05 3.68
C ALA A 26 -4.72 9.98 4.50
N LEU A 27 -3.61 9.45 3.96
CA LEU A 27 -2.74 8.51 4.68
C LEU A 27 -2.20 9.12 5.98
N TYR A 28 -1.74 10.37 5.93
CA TYR A 28 -1.18 11.05 7.11
C TYR A 28 -2.24 11.48 8.12
N ALA A 29 -3.45 11.81 7.66
CA ALA A 29 -4.57 12.19 8.52
C ALA A 29 -5.26 11.01 9.21
N THR A 30 -5.00 9.77 8.78
CA THR A 30 -5.60 8.57 9.37
C THR A 30 -5.21 8.42 10.84
N ASP A 31 -6.20 8.34 11.72
CA ASP A 31 -6.08 8.16 13.17
C ASP A 31 -6.05 6.69 13.63
N ARG A 32 -6.33 5.75 12.73
CA ARG A 32 -6.30 4.31 12.99
C ARG A 32 -4.91 3.69 12.83
N PRO A 33 -4.63 2.53 13.44
CA PRO A 33 -3.41 1.76 13.15
C PRO A 33 -3.20 1.59 11.64
N LEU A 34 -1.95 1.70 11.18
CA LEU A 34 -1.63 1.63 9.75
C LEU A 34 -0.49 0.67 9.48
N LEU A 35 -0.73 -0.25 8.55
CA LEU A 35 0.24 -1.15 7.96
C LEU A 35 0.46 -0.76 6.49
N TYR A 36 1.69 -0.38 6.15
CA TYR A 36 2.07 0.05 4.81
C TYR A 36 3.05 -0.96 4.20
N VAL A 37 2.52 -1.85 3.36
CA VAL A 37 3.27 -2.95 2.74
C VAL A 37 3.56 -2.62 1.27
N VAL A 38 4.82 -2.69 0.86
CA VAL A 38 5.23 -2.33 -0.50
C VAL A 38 6.33 -3.22 -1.07
N ARG A 39 6.48 -3.17 -2.39
CA ARG A 39 7.61 -3.74 -3.14
C ARG A 39 8.82 -2.78 -3.20
N PRO A 40 10.03 -3.22 -3.60
CA PRO A 40 11.27 -2.47 -3.42
C PRO A 40 11.28 -1.08 -4.05
N ARG A 41 10.64 -0.91 -5.22
CA ARG A 41 10.55 0.40 -5.89
C ARG A 41 9.93 1.51 -5.04
N PHE A 42 9.21 1.16 -3.97
CA PHE A 42 8.55 2.10 -3.07
C PHE A 42 9.17 2.11 -1.66
N ALA A 43 10.35 1.53 -1.46
CA ALA A 43 11.01 1.51 -0.14
C ALA A 43 11.24 2.92 0.42
N ALA A 44 11.67 3.88 -0.42
CA ALA A 44 11.82 5.28 -0.02
C ALA A 44 10.49 5.94 0.36
N GLN A 45 9.39 5.53 -0.28
CA GLN A 45 8.05 5.99 0.08
C GLN A 45 7.65 5.45 1.45
N ALA A 46 7.86 4.16 1.71
CA ALA A 46 7.61 3.56 3.02
C ALA A 46 8.43 4.24 4.13
N ALA A 47 9.72 4.52 3.89
CA ALA A 47 10.55 5.26 4.83
C ALA A 47 10.00 6.66 5.12
N ASN A 48 9.51 7.37 4.09
CA ASN A 48 8.85 8.66 4.26
C ASN A 48 7.55 8.55 5.06
N VAL A 49 6.74 7.52 4.84
CA VAL A 49 5.51 7.29 5.62
C VAL A 49 5.85 7.10 7.09
N ARG A 50 6.82 6.24 7.42
CA ARG A 50 7.26 6.02 8.80
C ARG A 50 7.79 7.29 9.45
N ARG A 51 8.53 8.11 8.70
CA ARG A 51 9.07 9.39 9.19
C ARG A 51 7.96 10.42 9.48
N MET A 52 6.97 10.52 8.60
CA MET A 52 5.87 11.50 8.71
C MET A 52 4.76 11.05 9.67
N ARG A 53 4.64 9.73 9.88
CA ARG A 53 3.62 9.12 10.73
C ARG A 53 4.25 8.00 11.58
N PRO A 54 4.91 8.34 12.70
CA PRO A 54 5.75 7.42 13.48
C PRO A 54 5.05 6.14 13.95
N ASN A 55 3.74 6.18 14.18
CA ASN A 55 2.93 5.02 14.60
C ASN A 55 2.47 4.15 13.41
N THR A 56 3.29 4.06 12.37
CA THR A 56 3.02 3.25 11.17
C THR A 56 3.99 2.09 11.09
N GLU A 57 3.45 0.90 10.86
CA GLU A 57 4.26 -0.26 10.50
C GLU A 57 4.50 -0.26 8.99
N THR A 58 5.76 -0.45 8.59
CA THR A 58 6.15 -0.45 7.18
C THR A 58 6.93 -1.71 6.85
N VAL A 59 6.53 -2.43 5.81
CA VAL A 59 7.19 -3.68 5.40
C VAL A 59 7.51 -3.63 3.91
N VAL A 60 8.75 -3.98 3.56
CA VAL A 60 9.17 -4.10 2.16
C VAL A 60 9.30 -5.59 1.80
N PHE A 61 8.53 -6.02 0.80
CA PHE A 61 8.59 -7.36 0.23
C PHE A 61 9.62 -7.37 -0.89
N ALA A 62 10.83 -7.84 -0.58
CA ALA A 62 11.99 -7.75 -1.47
C ALA A 62 11.85 -8.56 -2.76
N ASN A 63 11.12 -9.67 -2.71
CA ASN A 63 11.10 -10.69 -3.77
C ASN A 63 9.72 -10.79 -4.45
N ALA A 64 8.80 -9.87 -4.18
CA ALA A 64 7.45 -9.85 -4.73
C ALA A 64 7.26 -8.78 -5.81
N GLY A 65 6.37 -9.09 -6.75
CA GLY A 65 5.88 -8.21 -7.80
C GLY A 65 4.79 -7.26 -7.29
N HIS A 66 3.69 -7.13 -8.03
CA HIS A 66 2.59 -6.27 -7.61
C HIS A 66 1.63 -6.97 -6.64
N ALA A 67 1.37 -8.26 -6.87
CA ALA A 67 0.42 -9.05 -6.11
C ALA A 67 1.14 -9.73 -4.93
N LEU A 68 1.49 -8.96 -3.91
CA LEU A 68 2.29 -9.43 -2.76
C LEU A 68 1.73 -10.70 -2.10
N PHE A 69 0.40 -10.78 -1.99
CA PHE A 69 -0.35 -11.90 -1.43
C PHE A 69 -0.38 -13.14 -2.34
N VAL A 70 -0.04 -13.02 -3.62
CA VAL A 70 0.15 -14.14 -4.55
C VAL A 70 1.61 -14.54 -4.63
N ASP A 71 2.52 -13.55 -4.63
CA ASP A 71 3.94 -13.76 -4.85
C ASP A 71 4.65 -14.31 -3.59
N GLU A 72 4.28 -13.82 -2.40
CA GLU A 72 4.82 -14.27 -1.10
C GLU A 72 3.66 -14.51 -0.09
N PRO A 73 2.71 -15.44 -0.36
CA PRO A 73 1.46 -15.57 0.39
C PRO A 73 1.67 -15.78 1.89
N GLY A 74 2.50 -16.76 2.27
CA GLY A 74 2.71 -17.06 3.70
C GLY A 74 3.35 -15.91 4.48
N ARG A 75 4.22 -15.11 3.84
CA ARG A 75 4.79 -13.92 4.47
C ARG A 75 3.77 -12.79 4.56
N PHE A 76 2.97 -12.61 3.52
CA PHE A 76 1.89 -11.61 3.51
C PHE A 76 0.91 -11.88 4.65
N ASP A 77 0.44 -13.12 4.77
CA ASP A 77 -0.51 -13.54 5.80
C ASP A 77 0.08 -13.31 7.19
N ALA A 78 1.32 -13.75 7.44
CA ALA A 78 1.99 -13.56 8.73
C ALA A 78 2.12 -12.07 9.13
N VAL A 79 2.42 -11.19 8.18
CA VAL A 79 2.52 -9.73 8.41
C VAL A 79 1.15 -9.15 8.76
N VAL A 80 0.11 -9.51 8.01
CA VAL A 80 -1.25 -9.00 8.25
C VAL A 80 -1.81 -9.52 9.57
N GLU A 81 -1.68 -10.82 9.85
CA GLU A 81 -2.13 -11.42 11.12
C GLU A 81 -1.42 -10.82 12.33
N GLY A 82 -0.09 -10.65 12.24
CA GLY A 82 0.70 -10.01 13.30
C GLY A 82 0.22 -8.59 13.59
N PHE A 83 0.04 -7.79 12.54
CA PHE A 83 -0.47 -6.43 12.67
C PHE A 83 -1.86 -6.37 13.29
N ILE A 84 -2.81 -7.20 12.83
CA ILE A 84 -4.18 -7.24 13.36
C ILE A 84 -4.16 -7.58 14.86
N ARG A 85 -3.46 -8.65 15.23
CA ARG A 85 -3.36 -9.11 16.62
C ARG A 85 -2.74 -8.07 17.55
N GLU A 86 -1.70 -7.38 17.09
CA GLU A 86 -0.91 -6.49 17.95
C GLU A 86 -1.42 -5.05 17.98
N ARG A 87 -2.07 -4.60 16.91
CA ARG A 87 -2.40 -3.18 16.72
C ARG A 87 -3.88 -2.90 16.57
N VAL A 88 -4.70 -3.87 16.16
CA VAL A 88 -6.13 -3.66 15.87
C VAL A 88 -7.03 -4.26 16.94
N TRP A 89 -6.81 -5.51 17.35
CA TRP A 89 -7.65 -6.22 18.33
C TRP A 89 -7.17 -6.10 19.78
N ARG A 90 -6.31 -5.12 20.06
CA ARG A 90 -5.90 -4.83 21.43
C ARG A 90 -7.03 -4.26 22.26
#